data_AF-A0A7C5R2K5-F1
#
_entry.id   AF-A0A7C5R2K5-F1
#
_cell.length_a   1.000
_cell.length_b   1.000
_cell.length_c   1.000
_cell.angle_alpha   90.00
_cell.angle_beta   90.00
_cell.angle_gamma   90.00
#
_symmetry.space_group_name_H-M   'P 1'
#
loop_
_entity.id
_entity.type
_entity.pdbx_description
1 polymer ?
#
loop_
_entity_poly.entity_id
_entity_poly.type
_entity_poly.pdbx_seq_one_letter_code
_entity_poly.pdbx_strand_id
1 'polypeptide(L)'
;MFIKNLRTSSLFIWLTAFFLLAGCDLVKVKDRQQIAAEKIKPIARVNDHYLYPADLTGIIPPGASPEDSANLTRSYINNWIEKQLLIDEALAKIDFDEAEIQRKILDYRYSLIAYEYKSFYVRQNLNTEVSDEEIKAYYEANKDNFPLKQNIIRGRFIRLPKEVPGQDIVKRLIFTSRPEKLEKLRTYCFGNALSYI
;
A
#
# COMPACT_ATOMS: atom_id res chain seq x y z
N MET A 1 -65.81 -72.04 -31.88
CA MET A 1 -64.84 -72.91 -31.17
C MET A 1 -63.89 -72.00 -30.40
N PHE A 2 -63.94 -72.06 -29.06
CA PHE A 2 -62.95 -71.69 -28.05
C PHE A 2 -62.09 -70.41 -28.26
N ILE A 3 -62.34 -69.30 -27.56
CA ILE A 3 -62.01 -68.99 -26.15
C ILE A 3 -60.49 -68.80 -25.90
N LYS A 4 -60.18 -67.59 -25.41
CA LYS A 4 -59.02 -67.12 -24.61
C LYS A 4 -57.68 -66.97 -25.31
N ASN A 5 -57.29 -65.71 -25.57
CA ASN A 5 -55.97 -65.23 -25.16
C ASN A 5 -55.88 -63.72 -24.85
N LEU A 6 -56.95 -63.14 -24.28
CA LEU A 6 -56.99 -61.74 -23.85
C LEU A 6 -56.34 -61.49 -22.46
N ARG A 7 -55.75 -62.53 -21.83
CA ARG A 7 -55.12 -62.42 -20.50
C ARG A 7 -53.62 -62.15 -20.55
N THR A 8 -52.92 -62.44 -21.65
CA THR A 8 -51.44 -62.32 -21.71
C THR A 8 -50.97 -60.92 -22.09
N SER A 9 -51.75 -60.15 -22.85
CA SER A 9 -51.41 -58.76 -23.22
C SER A 9 -51.53 -57.80 -22.02
N SER A 10 -52.57 -57.95 -21.18
CA SER A 10 -52.70 -57.17 -19.94
C SER A 10 -51.60 -57.50 -18.92
N LEU A 11 -51.09 -58.74 -18.91
CA LEU A 11 -49.98 -59.16 -18.05
C LEU A 11 -48.64 -58.59 -18.54
N PHE A 12 -48.43 -58.48 -19.86
CA PHE A 12 -47.24 -57.84 -20.44
C PHE A 12 -47.22 -56.32 -20.23
N ILE A 13 -48.39 -55.68 -20.26
CA ILE A 13 -48.55 -54.24 -19.96
C ILE A 13 -48.31 -53.97 -18.46
N TRP A 14 -48.74 -54.87 -17.57
CA TRP A 14 -48.41 -54.77 -16.15
C TRP A 14 -46.93 -55.08 -15.83
N LEU A 15 -46.30 -56.01 -16.57
CA LEU A 15 -44.88 -56.33 -16.40
C LEU A 15 -43.96 -55.18 -16.86
N THR A 16 -44.34 -54.46 -17.91
CA THR A 16 -43.62 -53.27 -18.41
C THR A 16 -43.89 -52.03 -17.57
N ALA A 17 -45.09 -51.86 -17.02
CA ALA A 17 -45.40 -50.81 -16.04
C ALA A 17 -44.67 -51.01 -14.70
N PHE A 18 -44.45 -52.26 -14.27
CA PHE A 18 -43.67 -52.56 -13.07
C PHE A 18 -42.17 -52.28 -13.25
N PHE A 19 -41.64 -52.43 -14.46
CA PHE A 19 -40.24 -52.11 -14.78
C PHE A 19 -39.97 -50.60 -14.86
N LEU A 20 -40.99 -49.79 -15.20
CA LEU A 20 -40.90 -48.33 -15.21
C LEU A 20 -41.02 -47.70 -13.81
N LEU A 21 -41.64 -48.38 -12.85
CA LEU A 21 -41.74 -47.90 -11.45
C LEU A 21 -40.56 -48.32 -10.56
N ALA A 22 -39.75 -49.31 -10.98
CA ALA A 22 -38.55 -49.73 -10.25
C ALA A 22 -37.30 -48.86 -10.53
N GLY A 23 -37.39 -47.87 -11.43
CA GLY A 23 -36.28 -47.02 -11.86
C GLY A 23 -36.07 -45.73 -11.06
N CYS A 24 -36.88 -45.44 -10.03
CA CYS A 24 -36.82 -44.17 -9.29
C CYS A 24 -36.02 -44.20 -7.99
N ASP A 25 -35.22 -45.25 -7.71
CA ASP A 25 -34.38 -45.31 -6.50
C ASP A 25 -32.88 -45.05 -6.76
N LEU A 26 -32.54 -44.52 -7.94
CA LEU A 26 -31.18 -44.03 -8.28
C LEU A 26 -31.11 -42.51 -8.49
N VAL A 27 -32.17 -41.79 -8.10
CA VAL A 27 -32.11 -40.34 -7.87
C VAL A 27 -32.49 -40.12 -6.41
N LYS A 28 -31.63 -40.61 -5.51
CA LYS A 28 -31.46 -39.96 -4.23
C LYS A 28 -30.94 -38.57 -4.55
N VAL A 29 -31.87 -37.62 -4.69
CA VAL A 29 -31.62 -36.21 -4.41
C VAL A 29 -30.88 -36.24 -3.09
N LYS A 30 -29.55 -36.08 -3.19
CA LYS A 30 -28.69 -35.89 -2.04
C LYS A 30 -29.36 -34.74 -1.33
N ASP A 31 -30.06 -35.06 -0.24
CA ASP A 31 -30.46 -34.08 0.75
C ASP A 31 -29.27 -33.17 0.81
N ARG A 32 -29.53 -31.92 0.44
CA ARG A 32 -28.61 -30.83 0.62
C ARG A 32 -28.57 -30.65 2.13
N GLN A 33 -27.99 -31.63 2.81
CA GLN A 33 -27.38 -31.52 4.11
C GLN A 33 -26.57 -30.25 3.95
N GLN A 34 -27.13 -29.21 4.54
CA GLN A 34 -26.49 -27.97 4.82
C GLN A 34 -25.29 -28.35 5.68
N ILE A 35 -24.21 -28.79 5.03
CA ILE A 35 -22.88 -28.41 5.45
C ILE A 35 -22.96 -26.90 5.29
N ALA A 36 -23.22 -26.22 6.39
CA ALA A 36 -23.08 -24.79 6.50
C ALA A 36 -21.60 -24.46 6.29
N ALA A 37 -21.12 -24.61 5.04
CA ALA A 37 -20.17 -23.66 4.53
C ALA A 37 -20.92 -22.34 4.64
N GLU A 38 -20.55 -21.52 5.63
CA GLU A 38 -20.98 -20.13 5.71
C GLU A 38 -20.92 -19.58 4.29
N LYS A 39 -22.09 -19.33 3.69
CA LYS A 39 -22.12 -18.66 2.40
C LYS A 39 -21.69 -17.23 2.69
N ILE A 40 -20.39 -17.00 2.60
CA ILE A 40 -19.77 -15.69 2.77
C ILE A 40 -20.51 -14.73 1.84
N LYS A 41 -21.22 -13.77 2.44
CA LYS A 41 -22.05 -12.83 1.68
C LYS A 41 -21.12 -11.88 0.89
N PRO A 42 -21.31 -11.73 -0.43
CA PRO A 42 -20.54 -10.77 -1.21
C PRO A 42 -20.89 -9.35 -0.76
N ILE A 43 -19.89 -8.46 -0.79
CA ILE A 43 -20.01 -7.05 -0.39
C ILE A 43 -20.32 -6.14 -1.59
N ALA A 44 -19.93 -6.55 -2.80
CA ALA A 44 -20.29 -5.89 -4.04
C ALA A 44 -20.38 -6.92 -5.18
N ARG A 45 -21.07 -6.56 -6.27
CA ARG A 45 -21.23 -7.38 -7.46
C ARG A 45 -21.28 -6.49 -8.71
N VAL A 46 -20.55 -6.87 -9.75
CA VAL A 46 -20.62 -6.30 -11.11
C VAL A 46 -20.78 -7.45 -12.08
N ASN A 47 -21.94 -7.56 -12.75
CA ASN A 47 -22.29 -8.69 -13.64
C ASN A 47 -22.05 -10.05 -12.97
N ASP A 48 -21.07 -10.82 -13.44
CA ASP A 48 -20.70 -12.13 -12.89
C ASP A 48 -19.51 -12.08 -11.93
N HIS A 49 -18.96 -10.90 -11.67
CA HIS A 49 -17.88 -10.66 -10.74
C HIS A 49 -18.44 -10.30 -9.35
N TYR A 50 -17.88 -10.93 -8.32
CA TYR A 50 -18.27 -10.74 -6.92
C TYR A 50 -17.07 -10.34 -6.10
N LEU A 51 -17.26 -9.36 -5.21
CA LEU A 51 -16.26 -8.95 -4.23
C LEU A 51 -16.65 -9.51 -2.88
N TYR A 52 -15.72 -10.16 -2.19
CA TYR A 52 -15.93 -10.79 -0.89
C TYR A 52 -15.18 -10.05 0.23
N PRO A 53 -15.62 -10.19 1.50
CA PRO A 53 -14.90 -9.65 2.64
C PRO A 53 -13.42 -10.07 2.73
N ALA A 54 -13.08 -11.28 2.26
CA ALA A 54 -11.71 -11.77 2.23
C ALA A 54 -10.80 -10.93 1.31
N ASP A 55 -11.36 -10.37 0.24
CA ASP A 55 -10.62 -9.51 -0.71
C ASP A 55 -10.29 -8.14 -0.11
N LEU A 56 -10.85 -7.81 1.05
CA LEU A 56 -10.54 -6.59 1.80
C LEU A 56 -9.37 -6.76 2.79
N THR A 57 -8.85 -7.98 2.94
CA THR A 57 -7.77 -8.25 3.89
C THR A 57 -6.48 -7.51 3.49
N GLY A 58 -5.86 -6.82 4.45
CA GLY A 58 -4.62 -6.07 4.22
C GLY A 58 -4.79 -4.67 3.61
N ILE A 59 -6.00 -4.24 3.28
CA ILE A 59 -6.27 -2.88 2.77
C ILE A 59 -6.23 -1.85 3.91
N ILE A 60 -6.75 -2.23 5.08
CA ILE A 60 -6.87 -1.34 6.23
C ILE A 60 -5.57 -1.42 7.05
N PRO A 61 -4.83 -0.31 7.23
CA PRO A 61 -3.61 -0.32 8.02
C PRO A 61 -3.90 -0.58 9.51
N PRO A 62 -2.97 -1.21 10.24
CA PRO A 62 -3.13 -1.42 11.67
C PRO A 62 -3.21 -0.06 12.38
N GLY A 63 -4.25 0.13 13.21
CA GLY A 63 -4.48 1.37 13.96
C GLY A 63 -5.38 2.41 13.27
N ALA A 64 -6.02 2.08 12.14
CA ALA A 64 -6.99 2.97 11.51
C ALA A 64 -8.23 3.22 12.39
N SER A 65 -8.74 4.45 12.39
CA SER A 65 -9.99 4.78 13.09
C SER A 65 -11.20 4.10 12.44
N PRO A 66 -12.33 3.93 13.15
CA PRO A 66 -13.56 3.39 12.56
C PRO A 66 -14.07 4.19 11.36
N GLU A 67 -13.90 5.52 11.37
CA GLU A 67 -14.31 6.39 10.27
C GLU A 67 -13.38 6.24 9.06
N ASP A 68 -12.07 6.26 9.29
CA ASP A 68 -11.07 6.11 8.22
C ASP A 68 -11.15 4.74 7.57
N SER A 69 -11.30 3.68 8.36
CA SER A 69 -11.46 2.32 7.84
C SER A 69 -12.72 2.15 7.00
N ALA A 70 -13.85 2.76 7.39
CA ALA A 70 -15.07 2.76 6.61
C ALA A 70 -14.92 3.54 5.29
N ASN A 71 -14.28 4.71 5.32
CA ASN A 71 -14.01 5.52 4.13
C ASN A 71 -13.06 4.82 3.15
N LEU A 72 -11.99 4.20 3.66
CA LEU A 72 -11.03 3.45 2.86
C LEU A 72 -11.68 2.22 2.20
N THR A 73 -12.49 1.49 2.98
CA THR A 73 -13.25 0.34 2.46
C THR A 73 -14.20 0.77 1.35
N ARG A 74 -14.95 1.86 1.54
CA ARG A 74 -15.85 2.39 0.52
C ARG A 74 -15.10 2.81 -0.74
N SER A 75 -13.99 3.52 -0.58
CA SER A 75 -13.14 3.93 -1.70
C SER A 75 -12.62 2.72 -2.49
N TYR A 76 -12.15 1.67 -1.79
CA TYR A 76 -11.71 0.44 -2.44
C TYR A 76 -12.84 -0.25 -3.22
N ILE A 77 -14.02 -0.39 -2.61
CA ILE A 77 -15.18 -1.00 -3.27
C ILE A 77 -15.55 -0.23 -4.53
N ASN A 78 -15.62 1.11 -4.45
CA ASN A 78 -15.95 1.95 -5.61
C ASN A 78 -14.90 1.81 -6.73
N ASN A 79 -13.61 1.90 -6.39
CA ASN A 79 -12.53 1.70 -7.36
C ASN A 79 -12.56 0.31 -7.99
N TRP A 80 -12.93 -0.73 -7.22
CA TRP A 80 -13.08 -2.07 -7.74
C TRP A 80 -14.26 -2.14 -8.73
N ILE A 81 -15.42 -1.56 -8.39
CA ILE A 81 -16.59 -1.51 -9.27
C ILE A 81 -16.25 -0.79 -10.59
N GLU A 82 -15.62 0.38 -10.52
CA GLU A 82 -15.22 1.15 -11.69
C GLU A 82 -14.28 0.36 -12.60
N LYS A 83 -13.30 -0.35 -12.03
CA LYS A 83 -12.39 -1.21 -12.79
C LYS A 83 -13.13 -2.35 -13.47
N GLN A 84 -14.04 -3.04 -12.78
CA GLN A 84 -14.80 -4.14 -13.38
C GLN A 84 -15.68 -3.65 -14.54
N LEU A 85 -16.40 -2.54 -14.35
CA LEU A 85 -17.22 -1.94 -15.41
C LEU A 85 -16.38 -1.53 -16.62
N LEU A 86 -15.20 -0.94 -16.39
CA LEU A 86 -14.29 -0.55 -17.47
C LEU A 86 -13.77 -1.78 -18.24
N ILE A 87 -13.41 -2.85 -17.52
CA ILE A 87 -12.93 -4.10 -18.13
C ILE A 87 -14.05 -4.74 -18.96
N ASP A 88 -15.27 -4.85 -18.41
CA ASP A 88 -16.42 -5.41 -19.09
C ASP A 88 -16.75 -4.64 -20.39
N GLU A 89 -16.74 -3.31 -20.33
CA GLU A 89 -16.95 -2.45 -21.49
C GLU A 89 -15.84 -2.60 -22.54
N ALA A 90 -14.59 -2.73 -22.11
CA ALA A 90 -13.45 -2.90 -23.00
C ALA A 90 -13.48 -4.26 -23.71
N LEU A 91 -13.81 -5.34 -22.99
CA LEU A 91 -14.01 -6.69 -23.54
C LEU A 91 -15.18 -6.76 -24.54
N ALA A 92 -16.20 -5.94 -24.36
CA ALA A 92 -17.32 -5.87 -25.30
C ALA A 92 -16.98 -5.12 -26.60
N LYS A 93 -15.96 -4.24 -26.59
CA LYS A 93 -15.68 -3.30 -27.69
C LYS A 93 -14.41 -3.56 -28.46
N ILE A 94 -13.42 -4.21 -27.86
CA ILE A 94 -12.07 -4.31 -28.40
C ILE A 94 -11.63 -5.77 -28.34
N ASP A 95 -11.04 -6.25 -29.43
CA ASP A 95 -10.33 -7.53 -29.43
C ASP A 95 -8.91 -7.32 -28.91
N PHE A 96 -8.49 -8.13 -27.94
CA PHE A 96 -7.19 -7.99 -27.29
C PHE A 96 -6.21 -9.01 -27.83
N ASP A 97 -4.97 -8.58 -28.05
CA ASP A 97 -3.86 -9.51 -28.25
C ASP A 97 -3.52 -10.17 -26.90
N GLU A 98 -4.16 -11.30 -26.64
CA GLU A 98 -3.98 -12.07 -25.42
C GLU A 98 -2.51 -12.52 -25.26
N ALA A 99 -1.81 -12.84 -26.36
CA ALA A 99 -0.41 -13.24 -26.31
C ALA A 99 0.49 -12.09 -25.83
N GLU A 100 0.25 -10.87 -26.31
CA GLU A 100 0.99 -9.69 -25.87
C GLU A 100 0.69 -9.34 -24.40
N ILE A 101 -0.55 -9.49 -23.94
CA ILE A 101 -0.91 -9.30 -22.52
C ILE A 101 -0.19 -10.34 -21.65
N GLN A 102 -0.23 -11.62 -22.02
CA GLN A 102 0.46 -12.69 -21.29
C GLN A 102 1.97 -12.46 -21.25
N ARG A 103 2.56 -11.99 -22.35
CA ARG A 103 3.98 -11.62 -22.39
C ARG A 103 4.31 -10.52 -21.38
N LYS A 104 3.49 -9.46 -21.30
CA LYS A 104 3.67 -8.38 -20.31
C LYS A 104 3.52 -8.86 -18.88
N ILE A 105 2.56 -9.75 -18.60
CA ILE A 105 2.38 -10.35 -17.27
C ILE A 105 3.63 -11.15 -16.88
N LEU A 106 4.19 -11.91 -17.82
CA LEU A 106 5.38 -12.72 -17.59
C LEU A 106 6.62 -11.85 -17.33
N ASP A 107 6.83 -10.81 -18.14
CA ASP A 107 7.93 -9.86 -17.97
C ASP A 107 7.86 -9.15 -16.61
N TYR A 108 6.65 -8.74 -16.20
CA TYR A 108 6.42 -8.14 -14.89
C TYR A 108 6.73 -9.13 -13.75
N ARG A 109 6.28 -10.38 -13.88
CA ARG A 109 6.57 -11.45 -12.90
C ARG A 109 8.08 -11.68 -12.75
N TYR A 110 8.83 -11.76 -13.85
CA TYR A 110 10.27 -11.93 -13.80
C TYR A 110 10.98 -10.73 -13.16
N SER A 111 10.54 -9.51 -13.49
CA SER A 111 11.06 -8.29 -12.89
C SER A 111 10.84 -8.27 -11.37
N LEU A 112 9.66 -8.69 -10.91
CA LEU A 112 9.34 -8.77 -9.49
C LEU A 112 10.21 -9.81 -8.76
N ILE A 113 10.36 -11.01 -9.33
CA ILE A 113 11.22 -12.06 -8.75
C ILE A 113 12.67 -11.57 -8.64
N ALA A 114 13.19 -10.94 -9.70
CA ALA A 114 14.55 -10.41 -9.70
C ALA A 114 14.73 -9.31 -8.66
N TYR A 115 13.74 -8.43 -8.49
CA TYR A 115 13.75 -7.39 -7.46
C TYR A 115 13.77 -7.97 -6.05
N GLU A 116 12.90 -8.94 -5.77
CA GLU A 116 12.84 -9.60 -4.46
C GLU A 116 14.15 -10.30 -4.12
N TYR A 117 14.73 -11.00 -5.09
CA TYR A 117 16.02 -11.67 -4.89
C TYR A 117 17.15 -10.67 -4.65
N LYS A 118 17.24 -9.59 -5.44
CA LYS A 118 18.24 -8.52 -5.21
C LYS A 118 18.07 -7.89 -3.84
N SER A 119 16.84 -7.60 -3.44
CA SER A 119 16.54 -7.00 -2.14
C SER A 119 16.91 -7.94 -0.99
N PHE A 120 16.61 -9.24 -1.12
CA PHE A 120 17.05 -10.27 -0.19
C PHE A 120 18.57 -10.32 -0.11
N TYR A 121 19.26 -10.36 -1.26
CA TYR A 121 20.72 -10.43 -1.32
C TYR A 121 21.36 -9.21 -0.66
N VAL A 122 20.89 -8.00 -0.96
CA VAL A 122 21.37 -6.77 -0.31
C VAL A 122 21.16 -6.85 1.20
N ARG A 123 19.99 -7.24 1.69
CA ARG A 123 19.74 -7.35 3.14
C ARG A 123 20.65 -8.34 3.85
N GLN A 124 21.05 -9.43 3.19
CA GLN A 124 21.93 -10.45 3.77
C GLN A 124 23.41 -10.05 3.75
N ASN A 125 23.83 -9.26 2.75
CA ASN A 125 25.25 -8.96 2.50
C ASN A 125 25.63 -7.51 2.80
N LEU A 126 24.68 -6.65 3.16
CA LEU A 126 24.95 -5.27 3.54
C LEU A 126 25.37 -5.22 5.01
N ASN A 127 26.68 -5.07 5.26
CA ASN A 127 27.13 -4.61 6.56
C ASN A 127 26.72 -3.14 6.73
N THR A 128 25.86 -2.85 7.70
CA THR A 128 25.41 -1.48 8.01
C THR A 128 26.31 -0.79 9.03
N GLU A 129 27.25 -1.51 9.63
CA GLU A 129 28.23 -0.94 10.54
C GLU A 129 29.33 -0.24 9.73
N VAL A 130 29.35 1.09 9.82
CA VAL A 130 30.40 1.94 9.24
C VAL A 130 31.11 2.63 10.40
N SER A 131 32.42 2.48 10.49
CA SER A 131 33.23 3.11 11.53
C SER A 131 33.48 4.60 11.26
N ASP A 132 33.74 5.37 12.33
CA ASP A 132 34.10 6.78 12.21
C ASP A 132 35.41 6.97 11.41
N GLU A 133 36.34 6.01 11.49
CA GLU A 133 37.57 5.99 10.72
C GLU A 133 37.31 5.85 9.22
N GLU A 134 36.41 4.95 8.81
CA GLU A 134 36.00 4.77 7.42
C GLU A 134 35.30 6.01 6.87
N ILE A 135 34.42 6.64 7.66
CA ILE A 135 33.76 7.89 7.29
C ILE A 135 34.80 8.98 7.02
N LYS A 136 35.77 9.12 7.93
CA LYS A 136 36.82 10.14 7.80
C LYS A 136 37.73 9.86 6.61
N ALA A 137 38.14 8.62 6.40
CA ALA A 137 38.96 8.23 5.25
C ALA A 137 38.24 8.49 3.93
N TYR A 138 36.96 8.15 3.83
CA TYR A 138 36.15 8.41 2.65
C TYR A 138 35.98 9.92 2.39
N TYR A 139 35.67 10.69 3.44
CA TYR A 139 35.54 12.14 3.34
C TYR A 139 36.83 12.79 2.82
N GLU A 140 37.98 12.44 3.41
CA GLU A 140 39.28 12.96 2.99
C GLU A 140 39.62 12.60 1.53
N ALA A 141 39.32 11.37 1.10
CA ALA A 141 39.55 10.92 -0.27
C ALA A 141 38.61 11.55 -1.31
N ASN A 142 37.43 12.02 -0.88
CA ASN A 142 36.37 12.54 -1.78
C ASN A 142 35.97 13.99 -1.47
N LYS A 143 36.87 14.79 -0.89
CA LYS A 143 36.57 16.20 -0.50
C LYS A 143 35.97 17.03 -1.62
N ASP A 144 36.38 16.79 -2.86
CA ASP A 144 35.91 17.50 -4.04
C ASP A 144 34.40 17.28 -4.31
N ASN A 145 33.82 16.19 -3.79
CA ASN A 145 32.39 15.89 -3.89
C ASN A 145 31.55 16.60 -2.82
N PHE A 146 32.18 17.26 -1.84
CA PHE A 146 31.51 17.94 -0.73
C PHE A 146 31.77 19.45 -0.69
N PRO A 147 31.60 20.21 -1.80
CA PRO A 147 31.70 21.66 -1.74
C PRO A 147 30.51 22.26 -0.99
N LEU A 148 30.80 23.25 -0.14
CA LEU A 148 29.76 24.08 0.47
C LEU A 148 29.05 24.87 -0.63
N LYS A 149 27.73 24.65 -0.78
CA LYS A 149 26.89 25.39 -1.74
C LYS A 149 26.91 26.90 -1.51
N GLN A 150 27.15 27.32 -0.27
CA GLN A 150 27.23 28.71 0.13
C GLN A 150 28.35 28.89 1.15
N ASN A 151 29.01 30.03 1.08
CA ASN A 151 30.02 30.40 2.08
C ASN A 151 29.32 30.58 3.43
N ILE A 152 29.87 29.93 4.46
CA ILE A 152 29.42 30.09 5.84
C ILE A 152 30.27 31.17 6.52
N ILE A 153 29.60 32.19 7.04
CA ILE A 153 30.23 33.23 7.86
C ILE A 153 29.89 32.99 9.33
N ARG A 154 30.91 32.96 10.19
CA ARG A 154 30.74 32.97 11.64
C ARG A 154 31.05 34.37 12.15
N GLY A 155 30.04 35.08 12.63
CA GLY A 155 30.17 36.45 13.10
C GLY A 155 29.24 36.75 14.27
N ARG A 156 29.43 37.91 14.88
CA ARG A 156 28.55 38.45 15.92
C ARG A 156 27.66 39.51 15.29
N PHE A 157 26.35 39.45 15.53
CA PHE A 157 25.38 40.41 15.03
C PHE A 157 24.66 41.07 16.21
N ILE A 158 24.61 42.39 16.22
CA ILE A 158 23.96 43.19 17.27
C ILE A 158 23.14 44.29 16.59
N ARG A 159 21.86 44.42 16.95
CA ARG A 159 20.96 45.46 16.44
C ARG A 159 20.59 46.43 17.57
N LEU A 160 20.83 47.71 17.35
CA LEU A 160 20.56 48.80 18.31
C LEU A 160 19.69 49.89 17.65
N PRO A 161 18.78 50.55 18.39
CA PRO A 161 18.12 51.78 17.94
C PRO A 161 19.14 52.90 17.67
N LYS A 162 18.81 53.84 16.78
CA LYS A 162 19.72 54.92 16.36
C LYS A 162 20.01 55.93 17.47
N GLU A 163 19.12 56.01 18.46
CA GLU A 163 19.13 57.00 19.54
C GLU A 163 19.84 56.51 20.82
N VAL A 164 20.36 55.27 20.84
CA VAL A 164 21.00 54.72 22.05
C VAL A 164 22.36 55.39 22.32
N PRO A 165 22.63 55.84 23.56
CA PRO A 165 23.92 56.41 23.94
C PRO A 165 25.03 55.34 23.99
N GLY A 166 26.24 55.70 23.53
CA GLY A 166 27.42 54.82 23.66
C GLY A 166 27.64 53.82 22.52
N GLN A 167 27.11 54.08 21.32
CA GLN A 167 27.33 53.24 20.13
C GLN A 167 28.81 53.00 19.81
N ASP A 168 29.67 53.97 20.10
CA ASP A 168 31.11 53.85 19.85
C ASP A 168 31.78 52.80 20.75
N ILE A 169 31.21 52.55 21.94
CA ILE A 169 31.66 51.51 22.87
C ILE A 169 31.35 50.15 22.27
N VAL A 170 30.14 49.96 21.72
CA VAL A 170 29.72 48.71 21.07
C VAL A 170 30.58 48.39 19.85
N LYS A 171 30.82 49.39 18.99
CA LYS A 171 31.71 49.25 17.81
C LYS A 171 33.10 48.77 18.19
N ARG A 172 33.62 49.18 19.35
CA ARG A 172 34.94 48.76 19.84
C ARG A 172 34.91 47.36 20.48
N LEU A 173 33.84 47.06 21.21
CA LEU A 173 33.71 45.82 21.96
C LEU A 173 33.35 44.62 21.06
N ILE A 174 32.62 44.83 19.95
CA ILE A 174 32.15 43.75 19.06
C ILE A 174 33.30 42.95 18.44
N PHE A 175 34.43 43.61 18.12
CA PHE A 175 35.63 43.01 17.54
C PHE A 175 36.59 42.40 18.58
N THR A 176 36.31 42.54 19.88
CA THR A 176 37.23 42.02 20.91
C THR A 176 36.83 40.61 21.36
N SER A 177 37.81 39.71 21.50
CA SER A 177 37.60 38.33 21.98
C SER A 177 37.90 38.11 23.46
N ARG A 178 38.17 39.17 24.24
CA ARG A 178 38.45 39.07 25.68
C ARG A 178 37.16 38.84 26.48
N PRO A 179 37.11 37.88 27.40
CA PRO A 179 35.88 37.50 28.12
C PRO A 179 35.28 38.67 28.92
N GLU A 180 36.10 39.46 29.62
CA GLU A 180 35.63 40.63 30.38
C GLU A 180 34.94 41.70 29.52
N LYS A 181 35.46 41.91 28.30
CA LYS A 181 34.88 42.87 27.34
C LYS A 181 33.61 42.33 26.70
N LEU A 182 33.52 41.01 26.61
CA LEU A 182 32.35 40.28 26.10
C LEU A 182 31.20 40.35 27.09
N GLU A 183 31.47 40.20 28.39
CA GLU A 183 30.49 40.41 29.44
C GLU A 183 30.00 41.86 29.49
N LYS A 184 30.89 42.85 29.36
CA LYS A 184 30.49 44.26 29.24
C LYS A 184 29.60 44.52 28.03
N LEU A 185 29.94 43.93 26.88
CA LEU A 185 29.12 44.01 25.66
C LEU A 185 27.76 43.36 25.86
N ARG A 186 27.72 42.19 26.51
CA ARG A 186 26.51 41.43 26.83
C ARG A 186 25.60 42.25 27.75
N THR A 187 26.11 42.79 28.85
CA THR A 187 25.35 43.65 29.77
C THR A 187 24.78 44.89 29.08
N TYR A 188 25.58 45.54 28.24
CA TYR A 188 25.11 46.69 27.46
C TYR A 188 23.97 46.31 26.50
N CYS A 189 24.10 45.18 25.81
CA CYS A 189 23.08 44.68 24.89
C CYS A 189 21.80 44.27 25.63
N PHE A 190 21.88 43.63 26.80
CA PHE A 190 20.69 43.27 27.58
C PHE A 190 19.83 44.48 27.98
N GLY A 191 20.44 45.64 28.24
CA GLY A 191 19.70 46.84 28.63
C GLY A 191 19.18 47.69 27.46
N ASN A 192 19.76 47.55 26.26
CA ASN A 192 19.56 48.52 25.16
C ASN A 192 19.31 47.91 23.78
N ALA A 193 19.49 46.60 23.62
CA ALA A 193 19.21 45.93 22.35
C ALA A 193 17.70 45.82 22.14
N LEU A 194 17.29 45.88 20.88
CA LEU A 194 15.91 45.57 20.51
C LEU A 194 15.66 44.10 20.80
N SER A 195 14.81 43.82 21.80
CA SER A 195 14.31 42.49 22.06
C SER A 195 13.49 42.03 20.85
N TYR A 196 13.92 40.95 20.21
CA TYR A 196 13.04 40.20 19.33
C TYR A 196 12.23 39.25 20.22
N ILE A 197 10.91 39.45 20.23
CA ILE A 197 9.95 38.38 20.53
C ILE A 197 9.97 37.42 19.34
#